data_AF-A0A2R6MWU8-F1
#
_entry.id   AF-A0A2R6MWU8-F1
#
_cell.length_a   1.000
_cell.length_b   1.000
_cell.length_c   1.000
_cell.angle_alpha   90.00
_cell.angle_beta   90.00
_cell.angle_gamma   90.00
#
_symmetry.space_group_name_H-M   'P 1'
#
loop_
_entity.id
_entity.type
_entity.pdbx_description
1 polymer ?
#
loop_
_entity_poly.entity_id
_entity_poly.type
_entity_poly.pdbx_seq_one_letter_code
_entity_poly.pdbx_strand_id
1 'polypeptide(L)'
;TLSAVLWVSLVTVLVAPAGIHLVAALQTLLLMATVEKRAGVSETVQVLCYALAPCAFVGVPSVHVQAGVTVWGAGLLVAGIASVHGLSRATALAVAGIPAILVFGYGFGGTEAVLTLVDGLRVLT
;
A
#
# COMPACT_ATOMS: atom_id res chain seq x y z
N THR A 1 16.06 -15.13 -20.36
CA THR A 1 16.14 -15.70 -18.99
C THR A 1 17.06 -14.90 -18.09
N LEU A 2 18.32 -14.64 -18.45
CA LEU A 2 19.25 -13.83 -17.63
C LEU A 2 18.76 -12.39 -17.38
N SER A 3 18.30 -11.69 -18.42
CA SER A 3 17.77 -10.32 -18.29
C SER A 3 16.58 -10.23 -17.32
N ALA A 4 15.67 -11.21 -17.35
CA ALA A 4 14.54 -11.25 -16.43
C ALA A 4 15.00 -11.44 -14.98
N VAL A 5 15.97 -12.32 -14.73
CA VAL A 5 16.56 -12.50 -13.40
C VAL A 5 17.23 -11.21 -12.92
N LEU A 6 18.00 -10.52 -13.79
CA LEU A 6 18.62 -9.25 -13.44
C LEU A 6 17.59 -8.19 -13.06
N TRP A 7 16.51 -8.05 -13.84
CA TRP A 7 15.44 -7.09 -13.54
C TRP A 7 14.70 -7.42 -12.25
N VAL A 8 14.33 -8.68 -12.03
CA VAL A 8 13.67 -9.10 -10.79
C VAL A 8 14.58 -8.87 -9.58
N SER A 9 15.87 -9.19 -9.68
CA SER A 9 16.84 -8.93 -8.61
C SER A 9 17.02 -7.45 -8.33
N LEU A 10 17.16 -6.62 -9.38
CA LEU A 10 17.25 -5.16 -9.23
C LEU A 10 16.01 -4.60 -8.51
N VAL A 11 14.82 -5.02 -8.93
CA VAL A 11 13.57 -4.56 -8.33
C VAL A 11 13.47 -5.03 -6.88
N THR A 12 13.77 -6.29 -6.60
CA THR A 12 13.58 -6.89 -5.26
C THR A 12 14.62 -6.41 -4.25
N VAL A 13 15.87 -6.20 -4.67
CA VAL A 13 16.99 -5.85 -3.77
C VAL A 13 17.17 -4.34 -3.62
N LEU A 14 16.83 -3.54 -4.64
CA LEU A 14 17.05 -2.09 -4.62
C LEU A 14 15.75 -1.29 -4.68
N VAL A 15 14.96 -1.47 -5.75
CA VAL A 15 13.82 -0.58 -6.02
C VAL A 15 12.73 -0.73 -4.96
N ALA A 16 12.33 -1.96 -4.64
CA ALA A 16 11.30 -2.23 -3.64
C ALA A 16 11.74 -1.80 -2.23
N PRO A 17 12.94 -2.14 -1.72
CA PRO A 17 13.41 -1.63 -0.43
C PRO A 17 13.49 -0.10 -0.36
N ALA A 18 14.03 0.55 -1.41
CA ALA A 18 14.09 2.01 -1.46
C ALA A 18 12.69 2.65 -1.42
N GLY A 19 11.75 2.12 -2.20
CA GLY A 19 10.36 2.56 -2.20
C GLY A 19 9.68 2.37 -0.84
N ILE A 20 9.88 1.20 -0.21
CA ILE A 20 9.33 0.91 1.12
C ILE A 20 9.89 1.90 2.16
N HIS A 21 11.21 2.14 2.17
CA HIS A 21 11.81 3.08 3.11
C HIS A 21 11.34 4.52 2.90
N LEU A 22 11.20 4.97 1.65
CA LEU A 22 10.66 6.29 1.33
C LEU A 22 9.23 6.45 1.85
N VAL A 23 8.36 5.47 1.59
CA VAL A 23 6.97 5.50 2.04
C VAL A 23 6.87 5.37 3.56
N ALA A 24 7.72 4.55 4.19
CA ALA A 24 7.77 4.43 5.64
C ALA A 24 8.23 5.73 6.30
N ALA A 25 9.18 6.45 5.71
CA ALA A 25 9.58 7.77 6.16
C ALA A 25 8.41 8.76 6.08
N LEU A 26 7.70 8.79 4.95
CA LEU A 26 6.49 9.62 4.80
C LEU A 26 5.43 9.28 5.85
N GLN A 27 5.10 7.99 6.02
CA GLN A 27 4.12 7.54 7.00
C GLN A 27 4.54 7.92 8.43
N THR A 28 5.83 7.80 8.74
CA THR A 28 6.40 8.18 10.05
C THR A 28 6.24 9.68 10.28
N LEU A 29 6.51 10.53 9.29
CA LEU A 29 6.33 11.98 9.39
C LEU A 29 4.86 12.35 9.61
N LEU A 30 3.94 11.71 8.90
CA LEU A 30 2.50 11.91 9.09
C LEU A 30 2.06 11.52 10.51
N LEU A 31 2.55 10.38 11.04
CA LEU A 31 2.29 9.97 12.42
C LEU A 31 2.89 10.97 13.43
N MET A 32 4.14 11.40 13.22
CA MET A 32 4.79 12.40 14.07
C MET A 32 4.01 13.71 14.16
N ALA A 33 3.43 14.16 13.04
CA ALA A 33 2.70 15.40 12.96
C ALA A 33 1.28 15.32 13.57
N THR A 34 0.73 14.12 13.74
CA THR A 34 -0.70 13.93 14.07
C THR A 34 -0.96 13.22 15.38
N VAL A 35 -0.03 12.41 15.88
CA VAL A 35 -0.23 11.59 17.09
C VAL A 35 0.95 11.70 18.05
N GLU A 36 0.66 11.90 19.32
CA GLU A 36 1.68 12.06 20.37
C GLU A 36 2.42 10.76 20.67
N LYS A 37 1.67 9.66 20.76
CA LYS A 37 2.18 8.30 21.03
C LYS A 37 2.02 7.43 19.81
N ARG A 38 3.11 6.78 19.42
CA ARG A 38 3.18 5.86 18.28
C ARG A 38 4.29 4.83 18.54
N ALA A 39 4.15 3.64 17.97
CA ALA A 39 5.26 2.68 17.87
C ALA A 39 6.41 3.22 17.00
N GLY A 40 7.51 2.46 16.93
CA GLY A 40 8.71 2.85 16.21
C GLY A 40 8.61 2.83 14.69
N VAL A 41 9.72 3.22 14.06
CA VAL A 41 9.88 3.26 12.60
C VAL A 41 9.93 1.84 12.03
N SER A 42 10.60 0.91 12.73
CA SER A 42 10.72 -0.48 12.30
C SER A 42 9.36 -1.16 12.19
N GLU A 43 8.44 -0.85 13.10
CA GLU A 43 7.07 -1.36 13.08
C GLU A 43 6.27 -0.75 11.93
N THR A 44 6.46 0.54 11.63
CA THR A 44 5.89 1.19 10.44
C THR A 44 6.34 0.49 9.15
N VAL A 45 7.64 0.22 9.02
CA VAL A 45 8.21 -0.50 7.86
C VAL A 45 7.61 -1.90 7.75
N GLN A 46 7.49 -2.62 8.87
CA GLN A 46 6.89 -3.96 8.89
C GLN A 46 5.43 -3.94 8.40
N VAL A 47 4.62 -3.01 8.91
CA VAL A 47 3.22 -2.86 8.46
C VAL A 47 3.15 -2.63 6.96
N LEU A 48 3.99 -1.76 6.40
CA LEU A 48 4.06 -1.54 4.94
C LEU A 48 4.44 -2.83 4.19
N CYS A 49 5.46 -3.55 4.65
CA CYS A 49 5.85 -4.82 4.03
C CYS A 49 4.72 -5.85 4.05
N TYR A 50 3.99 -6.00 5.15
CA TYR A 50 2.85 -6.91 5.23
C TYR A 50 1.67 -6.45 4.36
N ALA A 51 1.39 -5.15 4.32
CA ALA A 51 0.34 -4.59 3.48
C ALA A 51 0.64 -4.71 1.98
N LEU A 52 1.91 -4.85 1.59
CA LEU A 52 2.33 -5.10 0.21
C LEU A 52 2.20 -6.57 -0.22
N ALA A 53 1.97 -7.51 0.69
CA ALA A 53 1.86 -8.93 0.34
C ALA A 53 0.82 -9.25 -0.76
N PRO A 54 -0.38 -8.63 -0.78
CA PRO A 54 -1.34 -8.82 -1.86
C PRO A 54 -0.81 -8.42 -3.24
N CYS A 55 0.13 -7.47 -3.32
CA CYS A 55 0.67 -6.97 -4.58
C CYS A 55 1.44 -8.03 -5.39
N ALA A 56 1.77 -9.18 -4.79
CA ALA A 56 2.28 -10.33 -5.53
C ALA A 56 1.34 -10.80 -6.66
N PHE A 57 0.04 -10.51 -6.54
CA PHE A 57 -0.97 -10.90 -7.53
C PHE A 57 -1.25 -9.83 -8.60
N VAL A 58 -0.61 -8.65 -8.55
CA VAL A 58 -0.90 -7.53 -9.47
C VAL A 58 -0.65 -7.88 -10.94
N GLY A 59 0.27 -8.81 -11.20
CA GLY A 59 0.60 -9.28 -12.55
C GLY A 59 -0.48 -10.14 -13.21
N VAL A 60 -1.53 -10.54 -12.50
CA VAL A 60 -2.67 -11.24 -13.09
C VAL A 60 -3.49 -10.26 -13.93
N PRO A 61 -3.72 -10.51 -15.24
CA PRO A 61 -4.39 -9.58 -16.14
C PRO A 61 -5.92 -9.64 -15.96
N SER A 62 -6.39 -9.26 -14.77
CA SER A 62 -7.81 -9.19 -14.42
C SER A 62 -8.06 -7.94 -13.57
N VAL A 63 -8.96 -7.08 -14.06
CA VAL A 63 -9.36 -5.85 -13.36
C VAL A 63 -9.93 -6.14 -11.97
N HIS A 64 -10.64 -7.27 -11.80
CA HIS A 64 -11.16 -7.71 -10.51
C HIS A 64 -10.03 -8.08 -9.52
N VAL A 65 -8.98 -8.75 -10.01
CA VAL A 65 -7.83 -9.10 -9.16
C VAL A 65 -7.06 -7.85 -8.78
N GLN A 66 -6.78 -6.97 -9.74
CA GLN A 66 -6.03 -5.73 -9.49
C GLN A 66 -6.76 -4.83 -8.51
N ALA A 67 -8.06 -4.58 -8.70
CA ALA A 67 -8.86 -3.80 -7.75
C ALA A 67 -8.94 -4.47 -6.37
N GLY A 68 -9.08 -5.80 -6.33
CA GLY A 68 -9.08 -6.57 -5.09
C GLY A 68 -7.77 -6.43 -4.32
N VAL A 69 -6.63 -6.55 -5.01
CA VAL A 69 -5.28 -6.33 -4.44
C VAL A 69 -5.14 -4.92 -3.89
N THR A 70 -5.59 -3.91 -4.62
CA THR A 70 -5.53 -2.51 -4.18
C THR A 70 -6.31 -2.27 -2.90
N VAL A 71 -7.58 -2.71 -2.86
CA VAL A 71 -8.43 -2.55 -1.68
C VAL A 71 -7.90 -3.35 -0.50
N TRP A 72 -7.43 -4.57 -0.74
CA TRP A 72 -6.88 -5.43 0.30
C TRP A 72 -5.59 -4.85 0.90
N GLY A 73 -4.63 -4.45 0.07
CA GLY A 73 -3.37 -3.86 0.52
C GLY A 73 -3.58 -2.53 1.26
N ALA A 74 -4.41 -1.63 0.70
CA ALA A 74 -4.76 -0.37 1.37
C ALA A 74 -5.46 -0.62 2.72
N GLY A 75 -6.39 -1.57 2.77
CA GLY A 75 -7.07 -1.97 4.00
C GLY A 75 -6.12 -2.53 5.05
N LEU A 76 -5.18 -3.39 4.65
CA LEU A 76 -4.14 -3.92 5.55
C LEU A 76 -3.23 -2.82 6.09
N LEU A 77 -2.86 -1.83 5.27
CA LEU A 77 -2.06 -0.71 5.72
C LEU A 77 -2.80 0.08 6.81
N VAL A 78 -4.06 0.46 6.57
CA VAL A 78 -4.87 1.19 7.57
C VAL A 78 -5.06 0.37 8.84
N ALA A 79 -5.40 -0.92 8.71
CA ALA A 79 -5.60 -1.80 9.85
C ALA A 79 -4.32 -2.04 10.66
N GLY A 80 -3.18 -2.21 9.98
CA GLY A 80 -1.87 -2.38 10.60
C GLY A 80 -1.43 -1.11 11.33
N ILE A 81 -1.58 0.06 10.71
CA ILE A 81 -1.26 1.34 11.36
C ILE A 81 -2.14 1.56 12.59
N ALA A 82 -3.44 1.28 12.52
CA ALA A 82 -4.33 1.35 13.66
C ALA A 82 -3.86 0.44 14.81
N SER A 83 -3.54 -0.81 14.50
CA SER A 83 -3.22 -1.83 15.51
C SER A 83 -1.86 -1.60 16.16
N VAL A 84 -0.84 -1.33 15.35
CA VAL A 84 0.56 -1.20 15.80
C VAL A 84 0.81 0.11 16.53
N HIS A 85 0.17 1.20 16.11
CA HIS A 85 0.35 2.50 16.76
C HIS A 85 -0.76 2.83 17.78
N GLY A 86 -1.73 1.92 18.00
CA GLY A 86 -2.79 2.11 18.99
C GLY A 86 -3.76 3.24 18.65
N LEU A 87 -4.08 3.41 17.36
CA LEU A 87 -4.90 4.51 16.85
C LEU A 87 -6.34 4.08 16.60
N SER A 88 -7.26 5.05 16.64
CA SER A 88 -8.61 4.84 16.11
C SER A 88 -8.54 4.54 14.61
N ARG A 89 -9.49 3.77 14.08
CA ARG A 89 -9.54 3.46 12.63
C ARG A 89 -9.67 4.71 11.77
N ALA A 90 -10.39 5.73 12.25
CA ALA A 90 -10.55 7.00 11.53
C ALA A 90 -9.22 7.77 11.44
N THR A 91 -8.48 7.85 12.57
CA THR A 91 -7.14 8.47 12.59
C THR A 91 -6.18 7.70 11.70
N ALA A 92 -6.16 6.36 11.80
CA ALA A 92 -5.31 5.52 10.98
C ALA A 92 -5.62 5.70 9.49
N LEU A 93 -6.90 5.77 9.10
CA LEU A 93 -7.31 6.04 7.73
C LEU A 93 -6.80 7.41 7.26
N ALA A 94 -6.92 8.46 8.07
CA ALA A 94 -6.46 9.79 7.72
C ALA A 94 -4.94 9.85 7.48
N VAL A 95 -4.14 9.23 8.37
CA VAL A 95 -2.67 9.27 8.28
C VAL A 95 -2.09 8.27 7.27
N ALA A 96 -2.78 7.16 7.03
CA ALA A 96 -2.35 6.12 6.10
C ALA A 96 -2.94 6.28 4.69
N GLY A 97 -3.96 7.11 4.53
CA GLY A 97 -4.63 7.34 3.25
C GLY A 97 -3.68 7.85 2.16
N ILE A 98 -2.83 8.82 2.49
CA ILE A 98 -1.84 9.37 1.54
C ILE A 98 -0.85 8.27 1.10
N PRO A 99 -0.14 7.56 2.02
CA PRO A 99 0.70 6.42 1.65
C PRO A 99 -0.04 5.33 0.87
N ALA A 100 -1.29 5.01 1.24
CA ALA A 100 -2.08 3.99 0.56
C ALA A 100 -2.36 4.36 -0.91
N ILE A 101 -2.73 5.63 -1.17
CA ILE A 101 -2.97 6.14 -2.53
C ILE A 101 -1.67 6.10 -3.34
N LEU A 102 -0.55 6.54 -2.77
CA LEU A 102 0.74 6.55 -3.46
C LEU A 102 1.21 5.15 -3.81
N VAL A 103 1.09 4.20 -2.89
CA VAL A 103 1.56 2.82 -3.10
C VAL A 103 0.57 2.04 -3.94
N PHE A 104 -0.63 1.79 -3.44
CA PHE A 104 -1.58 0.86 -4.05
C PHE A 104 -2.32 1.49 -5.23
N GLY A 105 -2.56 2.80 -5.18
CA GLY A 105 -3.22 3.54 -6.25
C GLY A 105 -2.28 3.84 -7.42
N TYR A 106 -1.19 4.56 -7.16
CA TYR A 106 -0.25 4.99 -8.20
C TYR A 106 0.86 3.96 -8.47
N GLY A 107 1.60 3.56 -7.43
CA GLY A 107 2.76 2.66 -7.58
C GLY A 107 2.41 1.29 -8.18
N PHE A 108 1.25 0.75 -7.84
CA PHE A 108 0.72 -0.51 -8.38
C PHE A 108 -0.43 -0.33 -9.39
N GLY A 109 -0.76 0.91 -9.78
CA GLY A 109 -1.79 1.20 -10.79
C GLY A 109 -3.24 0.88 -10.36
N GLY A 110 -3.50 0.68 -9.07
CA GLY A 110 -4.79 0.24 -8.56
C GLY A 110 -5.96 1.19 -8.77
N THR A 111 -5.70 2.50 -8.89
CA THR A 111 -6.75 3.51 -9.01
C THR A 111 -7.60 3.27 -10.26
N GLU A 112 -6.97 2.99 -11.40
CA GLU A 112 -7.68 2.74 -12.65
C GLU A 112 -8.54 1.48 -12.57
N ALA A 113 -8.01 0.41 -11.97
CA ALA A 113 -8.74 -0.83 -11.81
C ALA A 113 -10.00 -0.66 -10.93
N VAL A 114 -9.88 0.06 -9.82
CA VAL A 114 -11.01 0.35 -8.93
C VAL A 114 -12.06 1.22 -9.63
N LEU A 115 -11.63 2.31 -10.29
CA LEU A 115 -12.55 3.22 -10.99
C LEU A 115 -13.30 2.51 -12.12
N THR A 116 -12.62 1.66 -12.89
CA THR A 116 -13.23 0.86 -13.96
C THR A 116 -14.38 0.01 -13.43
N LEU A 117 -14.20 -0.64 -12.27
CA LEU A 117 -15.28 -1.43 -11.64
C LEU A 117 -16.41 -0.56 -11.11
N VAL A 118 -16.09 0.57 -10.48
CA VAL A 118 -17.10 1.51 -9.96
C VAL A 118 -17.97 2.06 -11.08
N ASP A 119 -17.37 2.45 -12.20
CA ASP A 119 -18.12 2.96 -13.36
C ASP A 119 -18.95 1.86 -14.01
N GLY A 120 -18.43 0.63 -14.10
CA GLY A 120 -19.20 -0.53 -14.55
C GLY A 120 -20.43 -0.80 -13.67
N LEU A 121 -20.32 -0.66 -12.35
CA LEU A 121 -21.46 -0.81 -11.43
C LEU A 121 -22.51 0.29 -11.62
N ARG A 122 -22.08 1.54 -11.85
CA ARG A 122 -23.00 2.68 -12.06
C ARG A 122 -23.86 2.53 -13.31
N VAL A 123 -23.37 1.85 -14.35
CA VAL A 123 -24.14 1.59 -15.58
C VAL A 123 -25.24 0.55 -15.34
N LEU A 124 -25.10 -0.30 -14.30
CA LEU A 124 -26.03 -1.39 -14.00
C LEU A 124 -27.14 -1.02 -13.00
N THR A 125 -27.06 0.15 -12.35
CA THR A 125 -28.01 0.63 -11.32
C THR A 125 -28.78 1.85 -11.81
#